data_AF-A0A661VVR0-F1
#
_entry.id   AF-A0A661VVR0-F1
#
_cell.length_a   1.000
_cell.length_b   1.000
_cell.length_c   1.000
_cell.angle_alpha   90.00
_cell.angle_beta   90.00
_cell.angle_gamma   90.00
#
_symmetry.space_group_name_H-M   'P 1'
#
loop_
_entity.id
_entity.type
_entity.pdbx_description
1 polymer ?
#
loop_
_entity_poly.entity_id
_entity_poly.type
_entity_poly.pdbx_seq_one_letter_code
_entity_poly.pdbx_strand_id
1 'polypeptide(L)'
;MPQKEDKTLSREIGYLGGPGASLVARLLPNDVFELTMEISSPLERALETIFIILSQEGKITEDRRSDSNKPTVCAVVGSGLWNLNPALVKVQVVSTTDSATKISIIGTAKEGWIKQRAGEKAARRIADLLAQALT
;
A
#
# COMPACT_ATOMS: atom_id res chain seq x y z
N MET A 1 7.26 -14.59 -0.34
CA MET A 1 7.04 -13.12 -0.29
C MET A 1 7.96 -12.47 -1.29
N PRO A 2 7.54 -11.46 -2.06
CA PRO A 2 8.48 -10.81 -2.97
C PRO A 2 9.52 -10.12 -2.08
N GLN A 3 10.75 -10.62 -2.10
CA GLN A 3 11.79 -10.40 -1.07
C GLN A 3 12.06 -8.91 -0.74
N LYS A 4 11.71 -8.01 -1.66
CA LYS A 4 11.76 -6.56 -1.51
C LYS A 4 10.75 -6.04 -0.47
N GLU A 5 9.50 -6.47 -0.52
CA GLU A 5 8.44 -6.00 0.39
C GLU A 5 8.70 -6.40 1.84
N ASP A 6 9.16 -7.63 2.04
CA ASP A 6 9.55 -8.15 3.34
C ASP A 6 10.71 -7.34 3.97
N LYS A 7 11.72 -7.01 3.16
CA LYS A 7 12.85 -6.15 3.57
C LYS A 7 12.39 -4.74 3.92
N THR A 8 11.50 -4.14 3.11
CA THR A 8 10.93 -2.82 3.39
C THR A 8 10.21 -2.82 4.73
N LEU A 9 9.27 -3.74 4.95
CA LEU A 9 8.51 -3.82 6.20
C LEU A 9 9.39 -4.06 7.44
N SER A 10 10.36 -4.98 7.32
CA SER A 10 11.27 -5.27 8.44
C SER A 10 12.16 -4.07 8.79
N ARG A 11 12.55 -3.27 7.80
CA ARG A 11 13.36 -2.06 8.02
C ARG A 11 12.54 -0.99 8.73
N GLU A 12 11.31 -0.75 8.31
CA GLU A 12 10.43 0.27 8.91
C GLU A 12 10.06 -0.08 10.36
N ILE A 13 9.81 -1.36 10.66
CA ILE A 13 9.65 -1.82 12.06
C ILE A 13 10.94 -1.60 12.87
N GLY A 14 12.10 -1.80 12.25
CA GLY A 14 13.40 -1.50 12.85
C GLY A 14 13.59 -0.02 13.19
N TYR A 15 13.07 0.90 12.38
CA TYR A 15 13.10 2.33 12.68
C TYR A 15 12.24 2.70 13.89
N LEU A 16 11.12 2.00 14.12
CA LEU A 16 10.22 2.25 15.25
C LEU A 16 10.68 1.58 16.55
N GLY A 17 11.23 0.37 16.49
CA GLY A 17 11.54 -0.46 17.67
C GLY A 17 13.02 -0.83 17.85
N GLY A 18 13.91 -0.31 17.00
CA GLY A 18 15.34 -0.60 17.03
C GLY A 18 15.77 -1.88 16.29
N PRO A 19 17.08 -2.21 16.28
CA PRO A 19 17.65 -3.31 15.48
C PRO A 19 17.05 -4.69 15.80
N GLY A 20 16.75 -4.95 17.08
CA GLY A 20 16.11 -6.19 17.53
C GLY A 20 14.70 -6.37 16.97
N ALA A 21 13.93 -5.29 16.85
CA ALA A 21 12.58 -5.33 16.27
C ALA A 21 12.62 -5.68 14.77
N SER A 22 13.65 -5.20 14.04
CA SER A 22 13.84 -5.54 12.62
C SER A 22 14.09 -7.04 12.41
N LEU A 23 14.88 -7.66 13.29
CA LEU A 23 15.17 -9.09 13.23
C LEU A 23 13.93 -9.93 13.54
N VAL A 24 13.18 -9.57 14.60
CA VAL A 24 11.94 -10.26 14.96
C VAL A 24 10.91 -10.12 13.84
N ALA A 25 10.80 -8.94 13.22
CA ALA A 25 9.89 -8.72 12.10
C ALA A 25 10.16 -9.69 10.94
N ARG A 26 11.41 -10.03 10.62
CA ARG A 26 11.74 -11.02 9.56
C ARG A 26 11.13 -12.41 9.81
N LEU A 27 10.80 -12.74 11.05
CA LEU A 27 10.17 -14.01 11.42
C LEU A 27 8.64 -13.94 11.46
N LEU A 28 8.06 -12.74 11.39
CA LEU A 28 6.61 -12.55 11.44
C LEU A 28 5.98 -12.88 10.07
N PRO A 29 4.82 -13.56 10.05
CA PRO A 29 4.08 -13.79 8.82
C PRO A 29 3.54 -12.49 8.20
N ASN A 30 3.55 -12.48 6.87
CA ASN A 30 2.76 -11.63 5.97
C ASN A 30 1.25 -11.66 6.26
N ASP A 31 0.63 -10.57 6.70
CA ASP A 31 -0.78 -10.27 6.41
C ASP A 31 -0.84 -9.56 5.05
N VAL A 32 -1.45 -10.20 4.05
CA VAL A 32 -1.59 -9.66 2.69
C VAL A 32 -3.07 -9.62 2.36
N PHE A 33 -3.55 -8.45 1.93
CA PHE A 33 -4.90 -8.24 1.47
C PHE A 33 -4.91 -7.49 0.15
N GLU A 34 -5.67 -7.99 -0.82
CA GLU A 34 -5.87 -7.36 -2.12
C GLU A 34 -7.34 -7.01 -2.29
N LEU A 35 -7.60 -5.80 -2.77
CA LEU A 35 -8.90 -5.38 -3.24
C LEU A 35 -8.76 -4.69 -4.60
N THR A 36 -9.83 -4.74 -5.38
CA THR A 36 -9.87 -4.15 -6.71
C THR A 36 -11.13 -3.29 -6.83
N MET A 37 -11.00 -2.14 -7.49
CA MET A 37 -12.11 -1.26 -7.81
C MET A 37 -11.96 -0.71 -9.23
N GLU A 38 -13.08 -0.35 -9.85
CA GLU A 38 -13.11 0.34 -11.13
C GLU A 38 -13.67 1.74 -10.92
N ILE A 39 -13.05 2.73 -11.56
CA ILE A 39 -13.41 4.14 -11.44
C ILE A 39 -13.62 4.75 -12.82
N SER A 40 -14.54 5.70 -12.91
CA SER A 40 -14.81 6.49 -14.12
C SER A 40 -13.85 7.68 -14.22
N SER A 41 -12.55 7.40 -14.20
CA SER A 41 -11.50 8.40 -14.39
C SER A 41 -10.47 7.90 -15.39
N PRO A 42 -9.93 8.79 -16.25
CA PRO A 42 -8.73 8.50 -17.04
C PRO A 42 -7.54 8.08 -16.17
N LEU A 43 -6.64 7.29 -16.77
CA LEU A 43 -5.48 6.68 -16.12
C LEU A 43 -4.58 7.73 -15.45
N GLU A 44 -4.30 8.83 -16.15
CA GLU A 44 -3.37 9.86 -15.72
C GLU A 44 -3.87 10.57 -14.46
N ARG A 45 -5.16 10.93 -14.44
CA ARG A 45 -5.82 11.53 -13.27
C ARG A 45 -5.87 10.57 -12.09
N ALA A 46 -6.13 9.29 -12.36
CA ALA A 46 -6.09 8.26 -11.32
C ALA A 46 -4.69 8.15 -10.69
N LEU A 47 -3.64 8.10 -11.52
CA LEU A 47 -2.25 8.01 -11.07
C LEU A 47 -1.79 9.21 -10.25
N GLU A 48 -2.16 10.41 -10.66
CA GLU A 48 -1.86 11.64 -9.91
C GLU A 48 -2.54 11.61 -8.53
N THR A 49 -3.83 11.26 -8.51
CA THR A 49 -4.61 11.19 -7.26
C THR A 49 -4.08 10.12 -6.32
N ILE A 50 -3.71 8.95 -6.84
CA ILE A 50 -3.06 7.88 -6.07
C ILE A 50 -1.77 8.36 -5.44
N PHE A 51 -0.91 9.04 -6.21
CA PHE A 51 0.36 9.55 -5.71
C PHE A 51 0.14 10.57 -4.58
N ILE A 52 -0.81 11.48 -4.74
CA ILE A 52 -1.13 12.50 -3.74
C ILE A 52 -1.61 11.84 -2.44
N ILE A 53 -2.60 10.95 -2.52
CA ILE A 53 -3.17 10.28 -1.34
C ILE A 53 -2.10 9.45 -0.62
N LEU A 54 -1.32 8.65 -1.35
CA LEU A 54 -0.28 7.83 -0.74
C LEU A 54 0.85 8.66 -0.11
N SER A 55 1.14 9.84 -0.65
CA SER A 55 2.13 10.78 -0.10
C SER A 55 1.62 11.50 1.16
N GLN A 56 0.30 11.67 1.29
CA GLN A 56 -0.32 12.24 2.50
C GLN A 56 -0.41 11.19 3.61
N GLU A 57 -0.71 9.94 3.26
CA GLU A 57 -0.93 8.84 4.20
C GLU A 57 0.37 8.21 4.71
N GLY A 58 1.49 8.44 4.03
CA GLY A 58 2.76 7.86 4.41
C GLY A 58 3.90 8.22 3.47
N LYS A 59 4.90 7.34 3.43
CA LYS A 59 6.14 7.55 2.69
C LYS A 59 6.16 6.75 1.41
N ILE A 60 6.26 7.42 0.26
CA ILE A 60 6.47 6.78 -1.03
C ILE A 60 7.78 5.98 -1.01
N THR A 61 7.72 4.72 -1.43
CA THR A 61 8.85 3.79 -1.52
C THR A 61 9.17 3.38 -2.95
N GLU A 62 8.19 3.51 -3.86
CA GLU A 62 8.35 3.26 -5.29
C GLU A 62 7.32 4.09 -6.05
N ASP A 63 7.77 4.81 -7.07
CA ASP A 63 6.93 5.54 -8.02
C ASP A 63 7.31 5.07 -9.43
N ARG A 64 6.41 4.30 -10.04
CA ARG A 64 6.52 3.76 -11.39
C ARG A 64 5.33 4.20 -12.22
N ARG A 65 4.87 5.43 -12.05
CA ARG A 65 3.77 5.99 -12.85
C ARG A 65 4.06 6.03 -14.35
N SER A 66 5.34 6.10 -14.74
CA SER A 66 5.77 6.09 -16.15
C SER A 66 5.92 4.68 -16.76
N ASP A 67 5.64 3.60 -16.01
CA ASP A 67 5.70 2.24 -16.53
C ASP A 67 4.53 1.99 -17.49
N SER A 68 4.82 1.72 -18.76
CA SER A 68 3.80 1.61 -19.82
C SER A 68 2.90 0.39 -19.69
N ASN A 69 3.31 -0.64 -18.94
CA ASN A 69 2.55 -1.89 -18.84
C ASN A 69 1.68 -1.96 -17.58
N LYS A 70 2.26 -1.58 -16.42
CA LYS A 70 1.55 -1.64 -15.15
C LYS A 70 2.01 -0.52 -14.22
N PRO A 71 1.56 0.72 -14.45
CA PRO A 71 1.89 1.83 -13.58
C PRO A 71 1.58 1.50 -12.12
N THR A 72 2.54 1.75 -11.24
CA THR A 72 2.48 1.34 -9.83
C THR A 72 3.00 2.45 -8.92
N VAL A 73 2.32 2.68 -7.80
CA VAL A 73 2.82 3.52 -6.70
C VAL A 73 2.78 2.71 -5.41
N CYS A 74 3.89 2.73 -4.66
CA CYS A 74 3.99 2.04 -3.37
C CYS A 74 4.30 3.03 -2.25
N ALA A 75 3.66 2.88 -1.11
CA ALA A 75 3.96 3.66 0.09
C ALA A 75 3.92 2.80 1.34
N VAL A 76 4.74 3.16 2.33
CA VAL A 76 4.58 2.64 3.69
C VAL A 76 3.71 3.62 4.47
N VAL A 77 2.62 3.14 5.02
CA VAL A 77 1.65 3.90 5.81
C VAL A 77 1.55 3.33 7.23
N GLY A 78 1.19 4.17 8.19
CA GLY A 78 0.84 3.71 9.53
C GLY A 78 -0.53 3.03 9.55
N SER A 79 -0.62 1.88 10.21
CA SER A 79 -1.85 1.07 10.34
C SER A 79 -1.90 0.34 11.68
N GLY A 80 -2.96 -0.43 11.91
CA GLY A 80 -3.16 -1.17 13.15
C GLY A 80 -3.47 -0.26 14.34
N LEU A 81 -3.10 -0.70 15.55
CA LEU A 81 -3.39 0.05 16.77
C LEU A 81 -2.54 1.34 16.82
N TRP A 82 -3.20 2.50 16.96
CA TRP A 82 -2.57 3.83 16.97
C TRP A 82 -1.69 4.15 15.75
N ASN A 83 -1.93 3.52 14.59
CA ASN A 83 -1.09 3.63 13.39
C ASN A 83 0.38 3.19 13.58
N LEU A 84 0.67 2.39 14.60
CA LEU A 84 2.04 1.99 14.96
C LEU A 84 2.55 0.76 14.20
N ASN A 85 1.70 0.05 13.47
CA ASN A 85 2.13 -1.07 12.63
C ASN A 85 2.31 -0.60 11.17
N PRO A 86 3.55 -0.56 10.65
CA PRO A 86 3.77 -0.23 9.25
C PRO A 86 3.08 -1.22 8.32
N ALA A 87 2.33 -0.69 7.35
CA ALA A 87 1.77 -1.43 6.24
C ALA A 87 2.31 -0.88 4.92
N LEU A 88 2.79 -1.76 4.05
CA LEU A 88 3.13 -1.43 2.68
C LEU A 88 1.86 -1.51 1.84
N VAL A 89 1.47 -0.38 1.25
CA VAL A 89 0.39 -0.33 0.27
C VAL A 89 1.00 -0.20 -1.11
N LYS A 90 0.59 -1.08 -2.02
CA LYS A 90 0.89 -1.03 -3.44
C LYS A 90 -0.39 -0.79 -4.20
N VAL A 91 -0.42 0.24 -5.03
CA VAL A 91 -1.52 0.55 -5.91
C VAL A 91 -1.07 0.37 -7.35
N GLN A 92 -1.76 -0.48 -8.09
CA GLN A 92 -1.51 -0.75 -9.49
C GLN A 92 -2.72 -0.35 -10.31
N VAL A 93 -2.49 0.25 -11.47
CA VAL A 93 -3.58 0.69 -12.34
C VAL A 93 -3.46 0.10 -13.72
N VAL A 94 -4.62 -0.09 -14.36
CA VAL A 94 -4.75 -0.52 -15.76
C VAL A 94 -5.93 0.25 -16.35
N SER A 95 -5.73 0.91 -17.49
CA SER A 95 -6.84 1.50 -18.24
C SER A 95 -7.75 0.40 -18.78
N THR A 96 -9.06 0.50 -18.52
CA THR A 96 -10.06 -0.40 -19.10
C THR A 96 -10.71 0.21 -20.34
N THR A 97 -10.84 1.53 -20.35
CA THR A 97 -11.25 2.37 -21.50
C THR A 97 -10.56 3.74 -21.40
N ASP A 98 -10.76 4.63 -22.37
CA ASP A 98 -10.23 6.00 -22.34
C ASP A 98 -10.72 6.82 -21.14
N SER A 99 -11.88 6.47 -20.57
CA SER A 99 -12.50 7.18 -19.44
C SER A 99 -12.64 6.33 -18.17
N ALA A 100 -12.09 5.11 -18.14
CA ALA A 100 -12.22 4.22 -17.00
C ALA A 100 -10.89 3.50 -16.68
N THR A 101 -10.64 3.35 -15.38
CA THR A 101 -9.41 2.76 -14.86
C THR A 101 -9.76 1.72 -13.81
N LYS A 102 -9.13 0.56 -13.91
CA LYS A 102 -9.13 -0.47 -12.88
C LYS A 102 -7.95 -0.27 -11.96
N ILE A 103 -8.22 -0.22 -10.65
CA ILE A 103 -7.24 -0.06 -9.59
C ILE A 103 -7.19 -1.35 -8.76
N SER A 104 -6.00 -1.94 -8.60
CA SER A 104 -5.74 -2.99 -7.60
C SER A 104 -4.91 -2.40 -6.47
N ILE A 105 -5.38 -2.58 -5.24
CA ILE A 105 -4.76 -2.08 -4.01
C ILE A 105 -4.40 -3.28 -3.15
N ILE A 106 -3.10 -3.43 -2.90
CA ILE A 106 -2.53 -4.51 -2.10
C ILE A 106 -1.93 -3.91 -0.84
N GLY A 107 -2.47 -4.30 0.32
CA GLY A 107 -1.92 -3.97 1.63
C GLY A 107 -1.18 -5.15 2.21
N THR A 108 0.07 -4.93 2.62
CA THR A 108 0.92 -5.95 3.26
C THR A 108 1.44 -5.41 4.59
N ALA A 109 1.24 -6.13 5.69
CA ALA A 109 1.81 -5.79 7.00
C ALA A 109 2.34 -7.02 7.71
N LYS A 110 3.32 -6.85 8.59
CA LYS A 110 3.86 -7.95 9.41
C LYS A 110 3.06 -8.09 10.70
N GLU A 111 2.68 -9.31 11.04
CA GLU A 111 1.83 -9.55 12.23
C GLU A 111 2.35 -10.66 13.13
N GLY A 112 2.30 -10.41 14.43
CA GLY A 112 2.54 -11.41 15.46
C GLY A 112 1.29 -12.25 15.79
N TRP A 113 1.23 -12.72 17.03
CA TRP A 113 0.13 -13.56 17.53
C TRP A 113 -1.22 -12.83 17.56
N ILE A 114 -1.20 -11.52 17.79
CA ILE A 114 -2.41 -10.69 17.73
C ILE A 114 -2.58 -10.18 16.29
N LYS A 115 -3.61 -10.67 15.61
CA LYS A 115 -3.95 -10.26 14.24
C LYS A 115 -4.58 -8.87 14.25
N GLN A 116 -3.85 -7.86 13.80
CA GLN A 116 -4.35 -6.48 13.72
C GLN A 116 -5.05 -6.18 12.39
N ARG A 117 -4.85 -7.07 11.40
CA ARG A 117 -5.21 -6.92 9.99
C ARG A 117 -4.73 -5.61 9.43
N ALA A 118 -3.49 -5.25 9.74
CA ALA A 118 -2.93 -3.96 9.39
C ALA A 118 -2.80 -3.78 7.87
N GLY A 119 -2.56 -4.86 7.11
CA GLY A 119 -2.54 -4.84 5.64
C GLY A 119 -3.93 -4.56 5.08
N GLU A 120 -4.94 -5.32 5.54
CA GLU A 120 -6.34 -5.11 5.15
C GLU A 120 -6.84 -3.70 5.48
N LYS A 121 -6.63 -3.23 6.72
CA LYS A 121 -7.07 -1.89 7.15
C LYS A 121 -6.44 -0.78 6.33
N ALA A 122 -5.15 -0.89 6.02
CA ALA A 122 -4.46 0.07 5.18
C ALA A 122 -5.04 0.08 3.76
N ALA A 123 -5.21 -1.10 3.14
CA ALA A 123 -5.75 -1.20 1.79
C ALA A 123 -7.18 -0.62 1.70
N ARG A 124 -8.06 -0.97 2.64
CA ARG A 124 -9.43 -0.44 2.68
C ARG A 124 -9.46 1.07 2.87
N ARG A 125 -8.67 1.62 3.79
CA ARG A 125 -8.57 3.07 4.00
C ARG A 125 -8.16 3.80 2.72
N ILE A 126 -7.15 3.30 2.03
CA ILE A 126 -6.70 3.90 0.76
C ILE A 126 -7.78 3.78 -0.32
N ALA A 127 -8.50 2.65 -0.39
CA ALA A 127 -9.62 2.49 -1.31
C ALA A 127 -10.74 3.52 -1.05
N ASP A 128 -11.10 3.73 0.22
CA ASP A 128 -12.14 4.68 0.61
C ASP A 128 -11.75 6.13 0.26
N LEU A 129 -10.49 6.50 0.46
CA LEU A 129 -9.96 7.82 0.07
C LEU A 129 -9.97 8.00 -1.46
N LEU A 130 -9.57 6.96 -2.19
CA LEU A 130 -9.58 6.99 -3.65
C LEU A 130 -10.99 7.07 -4.22
N ALA A 131 -11.93 6.33 -3.65
CA ALA A 131 -13.34 6.42 -4.01
C ALA A 131 -13.83 7.87 -3.82
N GLN A 132 -13.56 8.49 -2.67
CA GLN A 132 -13.98 9.87 -2.41
C GLN A 132 -13.35 10.90 -3.37
N ALA A 133 -12.13 10.67 -3.86
CA ALA A 133 -11.41 11.61 -4.70
C ALA A 133 -11.64 11.41 -6.22
N LEU A 134 -12.11 10.23 -6.64
CA LEU A 134 -12.22 9.82 -8.04
C LEU A 134 -13.66 9.47 -8.47
N THR A 135 -14.65 9.72 -7.60
CA THR A 135 -16.07 9.76 -7.97
C THR A 135 -16.44 11.16 -8.47
#